data_AF-A0A2D6K2T8-F1
#
_entry.id   AF-A0A2D6K2T8-F1
#
_cell.length_a   1.000
_cell.length_b   1.000
_cell.length_c   1.000
_cell.angle_alpha   90.00
_cell.angle_beta   90.00
_cell.angle_gamma   90.00
#
_symmetry.space_group_name_H-M   'P 1'
#
loop_
_entity.id
_entity.type
_entity.pdbx_description
1 polymer ?
#
loop_
_entity_poly.entity_id
_entity_poly.type
_entity_poly.pdbx_seq_one_letter_code
_entity_poly.pdbx_strand_id
1 'polypeptide(L)'
;DFAGPALECLFAGFFLYRCLLDLAPRGAFERFLNAYFGIGMIMQVFINGYVLIMSKAYRLVYYQQKGAHGFGDFDKIAERLNFLDFNGVVYAWLILNFICIMIPLYAYINERTYQRL
;
A
#
# COMPACT_ATOMS: atom_id res chain seq x y z
N ASP A 1 15.82 9.26 6.63
CA ASP A 1 14.38 9.00 6.83
C ASP A 1 14.07 7.55 6.50
N PHE A 2 13.31 6.86 7.36
CA PHE A 2 12.95 5.45 7.18
C PHE A 2 11.68 5.37 6.33
N ALA A 3 11.77 4.76 5.14
CA ALA A 3 10.68 4.65 4.17
C ALA A 3 9.54 3.67 4.58
N GLY A 4 9.18 3.62 5.87
CA GLY A 4 8.34 2.56 6.46
C GLY A 4 7.05 2.27 5.67
N PRO A 5 6.11 3.22 5.56
CA PRO A 5 4.86 2.98 4.86
C PRO A 5 5.02 2.87 3.34
N ALA A 6 6.06 3.46 2.75
CA ALA A 6 6.29 3.40 1.30
C ALA A 6 6.93 2.08 0.85
N LEU A 7 7.75 1.46 1.70
CA LEU A 7 8.48 0.23 1.41
C LEU A 7 7.53 -0.96 1.26
N GLU A 8 6.52 -1.06 2.12
CA GLU A 8 5.49 -2.12 2.06
C GLU A 8 4.73 -2.05 0.73
N CYS A 9 4.36 -0.85 0.28
CA CYS A 9 3.71 -0.63 -1.01
C CYS A 9 4.59 -1.07 -2.19
N LEU A 10 5.91 -0.80 -2.12
CA LEU A 10 6.85 -1.20 -3.16
C LEU A 10 7.00 -2.72 -3.26
N PHE A 11 7.15 -3.41 -2.11
CA PHE A 11 7.21 -4.87 -2.10
C PHE A 11 5.90 -5.49 -2.58
N ALA A 12 4.77 -4.97 -2.12
CA ALA A 12 3.47 -5.43 -2.58
C ALA A 12 3.31 -5.27 -4.11
N GLY A 13 3.66 -4.10 -4.63
CA GLY A 13 3.67 -3.83 -6.07
C GLY A 13 4.58 -4.77 -6.85
N PHE A 14 5.77 -5.08 -6.33
CA PHE A 14 6.69 -6.05 -6.93
C PHE A 14 6.08 -7.46 -7.01
N PHE A 15 5.48 -7.95 -5.92
CA PHE A 15 4.80 -9.25 -5.91
C PHE A 15 3.63 -9.28 -6.89
N LEU A 16 2.78 -8.26 -6.90
CA LEU A 16 1.65 -8.18 -7.84
C LEU A 16 2.11 -8.09 -9.30
N TYR A 17 3.13 -7.31 -9.59
CA TYR A 17 3.73 -7.21 -10.93
C TYR A 17 4.22 -8.57 -11.43
N ARG A 18 4.96 -9.31 -10.59
CA ARG A 18 5.42 -10.67 -10.92
C ARG A 18 4.28 -11.65 -11.13
N CYS A 19 3.18 -11.50 -10.39
CA CYS A 19 2.00 -12.32 -10.57
C CYS A 19 1.28 -12.04 -11.90
N LEU A 20 1.12 -10.77 -12.26
CA LEU A 20 0.35 -10.34 -13.43
C LEU A 20 1.07 -10.65 -14.74
N LEU A 21 2.38 -10.39 -14.79
CA LEU A 21 3.19 -10.64 -15.99
C LEU A 21 3.69 -12.09 -16.08
N ASP A 22 3.21 -12.98 -15.22
CA ASP A 22 3.60 -14.39 -15.18
C ASP A 22 5.13 -14.58 -15.08
N LEU A 23 5.82 -13.66 -14.39
CA LEU A 23 7.27 -13.68 -14.20
C LEU A 23 7.71 -14.64 -13.07
N ALA A 24 6.88 -15.64 -12.78
CA ALA A 24 7.09 -16.64 -11.75
C ALA A 24 7.73 -17.90 -12.37
N PRO A 25 9.05 -18.13 -12.19
CA PRO A 25 9.75 -19.25 -12.83
C PRO A 25 9.25 -20.63 -12.37
N ARG A 26 8.59 -20.75 -11.21
CA ARG A 26 8.10 -22.03 -10.66
C ARG A 26 6.61 -22.28 -10.91
N GLY A 27 6.03 -21.63 -11.91
CA GLY A 27 4.67 -21.89 -12.38
C GLY A 27 3.56 -21.37 -11.46
N ALA A 28 2.39 -22.01 -11.54
CA ALA A 28 1.14 -21.49 -10.97
C ALA A 28 1.16 -21.27 -9.44
N PHE A 29 1.89 -22.09 -8.69
CA PHE A 29 1.98 -21.96 -7.23
C PHE A 29 2.78 -20.71 -6.81
N GLU A 30 3.93 -20.45 -7.43
CA GLU A 30 4.70 -19.24 -7.14
C GLU A 30 3.89 -18.00 -7.54
N ARG A 31 3.18 -18.05 -8.67
CA ARG A 31 2.26 -16.97 -9.08
C ARG A 31 1.15 -16.71 -8.04
N PHE A 32 0.55 -17.77 -7.50
CA PHE A 32 -0.42 -17.66 -6.41
C PHE A 32 0.18 -17.00 -5.16
N LEU A 33 1.38 -17.42 -4.74
CA LEU A 33 2.06 -16.82 -3.59
C LEU A 33 2.36 -15.33 -3.81
N ASN A 34 2.80 -14.95 -5.01
CA ASN A 34 2.99 -13.55 -5.37
C ASN A 34 1.68 -12.75 -5.27
N ALA A 35 0.55 -13.28 -5.75
CA ALA A 35 -0.76 -12.64 -5.54
C ALA A 35 -1.12 -12.53 -4.06
N TYR A 36 -1.00 -13.63 -3.31
CA TYR A 36 -1.39 -13.71 -1.90
C TYR A 36 -0.62 -12.71 -1.04
N PHE A 37 0.71 -12.69 -1.14
CA PHE A 37 1.54 -11.74 -0.39
C PHE A 37 1.37 -10.31 -0.88
N GLY A 38 1.29 -10.10 -2.20
CA GLY A 38 1.06 -8.77 -2.77
C GLY A 38 -0.24 -8.15 -2.26
N ILE A 39 -1.37 -8.85 -2.38
CA ILE A 39 -2.68 -8.39 -1.88
C ILE A 39 -2.65 -8.23 -0.36
N GLY A 40 -2.10 -9.22 0.37
CA GLY A 40 -2.04 -9.20 1.82
C GLY A 40 -1.28 -7.98 2.38
N MET A 41 -0.15 -7.64 1.77
CA MET A 41 0.63 -6.46 2.16
C MET A 41 -0.15 -5.15 1.92
N ILE A 42 -0.86 -5.01 0.79
CA ILE A 42 -1.63 -3.78 0.57
C ILE A 42 -2.85 -3.72 1.51
N MET A 43 -3.50 -4.84 1.80
CA MET A 43 -4.57 -4.87 2.80
C MET A 43 -4.07 -4.47 4.19
N GLN A 44 -2.88 -4.91 4.59
CA GLN A 44 -2.26 -4.48 5.84
C GLN A 44 -1.98 -2.97 5.85
N VAL A 45 -1.48 -2.43 4.74
CA VAL A 45 -1.27 -0.99 4.51
C VAL A 45 -2.59 -0.22 4.69
N PHE A 46 -3.70 -0.71 4.12
CA PHE A 46 -5.03 -0.12 4.31
C PHE A 46 -5.47 -0.10 5.77
N ILE A 47 -5.36 -1.25 6.45
CA ILE A 47 -5.74 -1.37 7.85
C ILE A 47 -4.90 -0.41 8.70
N ASN A 48 -3.59 -0.37 8.49
CA ASN A 48 -2.68 0.50 9.23
C ASN A 48 -3.01 1.98 9.02
N GLY A 49 -3.23 2.40 7.77
CA GLY A 49 -3.62 3.78 7.45
C GLY A 49 -4.98 4.16 8.03
N TYR A 50 -5.96 3.26 7.98
CA TYR A 50 -7.28 3.48 8.59
C TYR A 50 -7.18 3.62 10.12
N VAL A 51 -6.43 2.73 10.78
CA VAL A 51 -6.23 2.77 12.23
C VAL A 51 -5.43 4.01 12.65
N LEU A 52 -4.47 4.49 11.84
CA LEU A 52 -3.74 5.74 12.04
C LEU A 52 -4.66 6.97 12.07
N ILE A 53 -5.77 6.93 11.33
CA ILE A 53 -6.77 8.00 11.30
C ILE A 53 -7.72 7.87 12.50
N MET A 54 -8.19 6.65 12.79
CA MET A 54 -9.25 6.43 13.78
C MET A 54 -8.78 6.36 15.23
N SER A 55 -7.52 5.98 15.48
CA SER A 55 -7.00 5.72 16.82
C SER A 55 -5.84 6.64 17.19
N LYS A 56 -6.10 7.58 18.11
CA LYS A 56 -5.06 8.43 18.71
C LYS A 56 -4.00 7.60 19.45
N ALA A 57 -4.41 6.52 20.11
CA ALA A 57 -3.48 5.62 20.81
C ALA A 57 -2.51 4.95 19.83
N TYR A 58 -3.02 4.48 18.69
CA TYR A 58 -2.17 3.88 17.65
C TYR A 58 -1.25 4.92 17.00
N ARG A 59 -1.74 6.14 16.78
CA ARG A 59 -0.91 7.26 16.27
C ARG A 59 0.23 7.60 17.24
N LEU A 60 -0.02 7.56 18.55
CA LEU A 60 1.04 7.75 19.55
C LEU A 60 2.12 6.68 19.43
N VAL A 61 1.73 5.41 19.28
CA VAL A 61 2.68 4.30 19.06
C VAL A 61 3.47 4.50 17.77
N TYR A 62 2.83 4.94 16.69
CA TYR A 62 3.50 5.30 15.44
C TYR A 62 4.56 6.39 15.63
N TYR A 63 4.25 7.46 16.38
CA TYR A 63 5.23 8.51 16.71
C TYR A 63 6.37 8.01 17.59
N GLN A 64 6.10 7.10 18.53
CA GLN A 64 7.12 6.47 19.36
C GLN A 64 8.08 5.62 18.52
N GLN A 65 7.57 4.84 17.57
CA GLN A 65 8.37 4.05 16.63
C GLN A 65 9.27 4.91 15.73
N LYS A 66 8.92 6.19 15.54
CA LYS A 66 9.66 7.15 14.72
C LYS A 66 10.69 7.99 15.48
N GLY A 67 10.95 7.68 16.75
CA GLY A 67 11.95 8.37 17.57
C GLY A 67 11.38 9.33 18.61
N ALA A 68 10.11 9.16 18.98
CA ALA A 68 9.49 9.79 20.15
C ALA A 68 9.40 11.34 20.18
N HIS A 69 9.67 12.03 19.08
CA HIS A 69 9.53 13.49 18.98
C HIS A 69 8.14 13.98 18.54
N GLY A 70 7.13 13.09 18.50
CA GLY A 70 5.76 13.47 18.12
C GLY A 70 5.60 13.85 16.64
N PHE A 71 6.56 13.48 15.79
CA PHE A 71 6.60 13.87 14.39
C PHE A 71 6.97 12.66 13.51
N GLY A 72 6.06 12.25 12.62
CA GLY A 72 6.23 11.13 11.69
C GLY A 72 6.47 11.55 10.25
N ASP A 73 6.52 10.56 9.34
CA ASP A 73 6.70 10.82 7.90
C ASP A 73 5.49 11.57 7.31
N PHE A 74 4.28 11.24 7.77
CA PHE A 74 3.07 11.89 7.29
C PHE A 74 2.98 13.35 7.76
N ASP A 75 3.47 13.68 8.96
CA ASP A 75 3.55 15.07 9.43
C ASP A 75 4.56 15.88 8.62
N LYS A 76 5.72 15.31 8.29
CA LYS A 76 6.71 15.94 7.40
C LYS A 76 6.13 16.24 6.01
N ILE A 77 5.30 15.34 5.49
CA ILE A 77 4.64 15.52 4.19
C ILE A 77 3.55 16.60 4.31
N ALA A 78 2.75 16.59 5.39
CA ALA A 78 1.73 17.61 5.63
C ALA A 78 2.35 19.02 5.71
N GLU A 79 3.45 19.17 6.46
CA GLU A 79 4.21 20.42 6.57
C GLU A 79 4.74 20.91 5.22
N ARG A 80 5.14 20.00 4.32
CA ARG A 80 5.59 20.37 2.97
C ARG A 80 4.46 20.68 2.01
N LEU A 81 3.31 20.03 2.17
CA LEU A 81 2.19 20.19 1.26
C LEU A 81 1.32 21.39 1.62
N ASN A 82 1.36 21.94 2.84
CA ASN A 82 0.67 23.18 3.30
C ASN A 82 -0.87 23.24 3.12
N PHE A 83 -1.47 22.45 2.23
CA PHE A 83 -2.90 22.35 1.97
C PHE A 83 -3.51 21.03 2.47
N LEU A 84 -2.69 20.09 2.95
CA LEU A 84 -3.15 18.85 3.58
C LEU A 84 -2.66 18.79 5.02
N ASP A 85 -3.57 18.48 5.94
CA ASP A 85 -3.22 18.06 7.29
C ASP A 85 -2.76 16.59 7.29
N PHE A 86 -2.30 16.10 8.44
CA PHE A 86 -1.87 14.70 8.60
C PHE A 86 -2.92 13.72 8.05
N ASN A 87 -4.20 13.91 8.41
CA ASN A 87 -5.28 13.02 7.99
C ASN A 87 -5.44 13.05 6.48
N GLY A 88 -5.42 14.24 5.86
CA GLY A 88 -5.46 14.43 4.42
C GLY A 88 -4.33 13.71 3.69
N VAL A 89 -3.11 13.75 4.23
CA VAL A 89 -1.97 13.01 3.67
C VAL A 89 -2.18 11.50 3.77
N VAL A 90 -2.63 10.98 4.92
CA VAL A 90 -2.90 9.55 5.08
C VAL A 90 -4.03 9.09 4.13
N TYR A 91 -5.11 9.88 3.99
CA TYR A 91 -6.18 9.59 3.03
C TYR A 91 -5.67 9.59 1.58
N ALA A 92 -4.88 10.58 1.18
CA ALA A 92 -4.29 10.63 -0.15
C ALA A 92 -3.43 9.40 -0.43
N TRP A 93 -2.63 8.98 0.55
CA TRP A 93 -1.83 7.76 0.46
C TRP A 93 -2.69 6.48 0.35
N LEU A 94 -3.77 6.37 1.12
CA LEU A 94 -4.72 5.24 1.00
C LEU A 94 -5.39 5.21 -0.38
N ILE A 95 -5.80 6.35 -0.92
CA ILE A 95 -6.40 6.47 -2.26
C ILE A 95 -5.40 6.03 -3.33
N LEU A 96 -4.15 6.48 -3.23
CA LEU A 96 -3.09 6.07 -4.17
C LEU A 96 -2.87 4.55 -4.14
N ASN A 97 -2.81 3.95 -2.95
CA ASN A 97 -2.73 2.49 -2.82
C ASN A 97 -3.93 1.77 -3.45
N PHE A 98 -5.13 2.33 -3.31
CA PHE A 98 -6.34 1.76 -3.90
C PHE A 98 -6.27 1.77 -5.42
N ILE A 99 -5.87 2.89 -6.01
CA ILE A 99 -5.68 3.02 -7.46
C ILE A 99 -4.65 2.00 -7.96
N CYS A 100 -3.55 1.81 -7.22
CA CYS A 100 -2.51 0.84 -7.54
C CYS A 100 -2.96 -0.63 -7.52
N ILE A 101 -4.01 -1.00 -6.76
CA ILE A 101 -4.64 -2.33 -6.85
C ILE A 101 -5.66 -2.38 -7.98
N MET A 102 -6.50 -1.36 -8.07
CA MET A 102 -7.68 -1.40 -8.94
C MET A 102 -7.29 -1.39 -10.41
N ILE A 103 -6.26 -0.62 -10.81
CA ILE A 103 -5.83 -0.59 -12.22
C ILE A 103 -5.35 -1.97 -12.69
N PRO A 104 -4.41 -2.65 -12.01
CA PRO A 104 -3.98 -3.97 -12.45
C PRO A 104 -5.06 -5.05 -12.33
N LEU A 105 -5.91 -4.99 -11.31
CA LEU A 105 -7.04 -5.91 -11.16
C LEU A 105 -8.05 -5.76 -12.31
N TYR A 106 -8.38 -4.51 -12.66
CA TYR A 106 -9.25 -4.21 -13.79
C TYR A 106 -8.65 -4.69 -15.12
N ALA A 107 -7.36 -4.44 -15.34
CA ALA A 107 -6.64 -4.92 -16.52
C ALA A 107 -6.69 -6.46 -16.62
N TYR A 108 -6.46 -7.17 -15.52
CA TYR A 108 -6.55 -8.63 -15.45
C TYR A 108 -7.95 -9.16 -15.78
N ILE A 109 -9.00 -8.56 -15.20
CA ILE A 109 -10.39 -8.96 -15.46
C ILE A 109 -10.74 -8.74 -16.93
N ASN A 110 -10.35 -7.61 -17.51
CA ASN A 110 -10.59 -7.32 -18.92
C ASN A 110 -9.89 -8.32 -19.84
N GLU A 111 -8.60 -8.60 -19.62
CA GLU A 111 -7.85 -9.58 -20.42
C GLU A 111 -8.55 -10.95 -20.41
N ARG A 112 -8.95 -11.43 -19.23
CA ARG A 112 -9.66 -12.72 -19.08
C ARG A 112 -11.02 -12.73 -19.74
N THR A 113 -11.70 -11.59 -19.79
CA THR A 113 -13.00 -11.46 -20.46
C THR A 113 -12.82 -11.52 -21.98
N TYR A 114 -11.81 -10.83 -22.52
CA TYR A 114 -11.48 -10.89 -23.95
C TYR A 114 -11.04 -12.28 -24.41
N GLN A 115 -10.26 -13.02 -23.62
CA GLN A 115 -9.83 -14.38 -23.98
C GLN A 115 -10.96 -15.43 -23.97
N ARG A 116 -12.14 -15.09 -23.43
CA ARG A 116 -13.31 -15.98 -23.37
C ARG A 116 -14.34 -15.73 -24.47
N LEU A 117 -14.19 -14.65 -25.24
CA LEU A 117 -15.01 -14.31 -26.41
C LEU A 117 -14.31 -14.78 -27.68
#